data_AF-A0A7V1N099-F1
#
_entry.id   AF-A0A7V1N099-F1
#
_cell.length_a   1.000
_cell.length_b   1.000
_cell.length_c   1.000
_cell.angle_alpha   90.00
_cell.angle_beta   90.00
_cell.angle_gamma   90.00
#
_symmetry.space_group_name_H-M   'P 1'
#
loop_
_entity.id
_entity.type
_entity.pdbx_description
1 polymer ?
#
loop_
_entity_poly.entity_id
_entity_poly.type
_entity_poly.pdbx_seq_one_letter_code
_entity_poly.pdbx_strand_id
1 'polypeptide(L)'
;MAEKLENMTGLARLQQEIAISANEAVTINEAMRACLEKVCGYTGWEVGHFFMLDKSDALVTSGVWIASDLKRFEPLVKVTESMAFRPGEGLNGQAFERGEPLWFVTAGDDPRYPRSKILTEIGLNT
;
A
#
# COMPACT_ATOMS: atom_id res chain seq x y z
N MET A 1 -8.01 -21.02 -21.46
CA MET A 1 -6.98 -21.90 -20.86
C MET A 1 -5.59 -21.26 -20.91
N ALA A 2 -5.17 -20.71 -22.05
CA ALA A 2 -3.91 -19.96 -22.19
C ALA A 2 -3.83 -18.74 -21.27
N GLU A 3 -4.84 -17.87 -21.24
CA GLU A 3 -4.89 -16.67 -20.38
C GLU A 3 -4.76 -16.99 -18.87
N LYS A 4 -5.40 -18.08 -18.41
CA LYS A 4 -5.28 -18.54 -17.01
C LYS A 4 -3.86 -19.03 -16.69
N LEU A 5 -3.21 -19.70 -17.64
CA LEU A 5 -1.84 -20.17 -17.49
C LEU A 5 -0.84 -19.01 -17.53
N GLU A 6 -1.06 -18.03 -18.41
CA GLU A 6 -0.28 -16.79 -18.50
C GLU A 6 -0.39 -15.98 -17.19
N ASN A 7 -1.60 -15.79 -16.66
CA ASN A 7 -1.81 -15.11 -15.38
C ASN A 7 -1.16 -15.83 -14.20
N MET A 8 -1.24 -17.17 -14.15
CA MET A 8 -0.55 -17.95 -13.11
C MET A 8 0.97 -17.83 -13.22
N THR A 9 1.50 -17.81 -14.45
CA THR A 9 2.94 -17.65 -14.70
C THR A 9 3.41 -16.25 -14.32
N GLY A 10 2.64 -15.22 -14.65
CA GLY A 10 2.91 -13.83 -14.26
C GLY A 10 2.95 -13.64 -12.75
N LEU A 11 1.96 -14.19 -12.03
CA LEU A 11 1.91 -14.08 -10.57
C LEU A 11 3.05 -14.85 -9.89
N ALA A 12 3.34 -16.08 -10.34
CA ALA A 12 4.46 -16.86 -9.81
C ALA A 12 5.80 -16.14 -10.01
N ARG A 13 5.99 -15.52 -11.18
CA ARG A 13 7.17 -14.70 -11.47
C ARG A 13 7.25 -13.48 -10.57
N LEU A 14 6.14 -12.75 -10.38
CA LEU A 14 6.08 -11.61 -9.47
C LEU A 14 6.51 -12.01 -8.05
N GLN A 15 5.94 -13.09 -7.52
CA GLN A 15 6.29 -13.61 -6.20
C GLN A 15 7.78 -13.97 -6.08
N GLN A 16 8.33 -14.64 -7.10
CA GLN A 16 9.74 -14.99 -7.14
C GLN A 16 10.63 -13.73 -7.12
N GLU A 17 10.33 -12.74 -7.96
CA GLU A 17 11.11 -11.51 -8.03
C GLU A 17 11.06 -10.71 -6.73
N ILE A 18 9.90 -10.64 -6.08
CA ILE A 18 9.75 -10.01 -4.76
C ILE A 18 10.60 -10.75 -3.71
N ALA A 19 10.53 -12.08 -3.68
CA ALA A 19 11.28 -12.88 -2.72
C ALA A 19 12.81 -12.73 -2.89
N ILE A 20 13.29 -12.67 -4.13
CA ILE A 20 14.71 -12.42 -4.41
C ILE A 20 15.11 -11.04 -3.89
N SER A 21 14.40 -9.98 -4.30
CA SER A 21 14.73 -8.61 -3.87
C SER A 21 14.66 -8.42 -2.36
N ALA A 22 13.72 -9.09 -1.69
CA ALA A 22 13.62 -9.06 -0.22
C ALA A 22 14.82 -9.73 0.46
N ASN A 23 15.33 -10.84 -0.09
CA ASN A 23 16.49 -11.54 0.46
C ASN A 23 17.83 -10.82 0.21
N GLU A 24 17.91 -10.01 -0.84
CA GLU A 24 19.11 -9.25 -1.20
C GLU A 24 19.18 -7.87 -0.52
N ALA A 25 18.04 -7.37 -0.01
CA ALA A 25 17.95 -6.07 0.64
C ALA A 25 18.72 -6.03 1.97
N VAL A 26 19.38 -4.90 2.24
CA VAL A 26 20.09 -4.65 3.50
C VAL A 26 19.13 -4.14 4.58
N THR A 27 18.05 -3.47 4.16
CA THR A 27 17.06 -2.89 5.06
C THR A 27 15.62 -3.25 4.69
N ILE A 28 14.72 -3.17 5.67
CA ILE A 28 13.27 -3.35 5.44
C ILE A 28 12.76 -2.32 4.42
N ASN A 29 13.22 -1.07 4.48
CA ASN A 29 12.80 -0.03 3.55
C ASN A 29 13.23 -0.33 2.11
N GLU A 30 14.42 -0.91 1.90
CA GLU A 30 14.87 -1.37 0.58
C GLU A 30 14.02 -2.53 0.08
N ALA A 31 13.80 -3.56 0.91
CA ALA A 31 12.98 -4.72 0.57
C ALA A 31 11.55 -4.30 0.17
N MET A 32 10.94 -3.44 0.98
CA MET A 32 9.57 -2.98 0.76
C MET A 32 9.45 -2.01 -0.42
N ARG A 33 10.46 -1.17 -0.67
CA ARG A 33 10.51 -0.35 -1.89
C ARG A 33 10.50 -1.24 -3.13
N ALA A 34 11.39 -2.22 -3.20
CA ALA A 34 11.46 -3.15 -4.33
C ALA A 34 10.17 -3.96 -4.49
N CYS A 35 9.55 -4.39 -3.38
CA CYS A 35 8.26 -5.07 -3.38
C CYS A 35 7.16 -4.18 -3.99
N LEU A 36 7.01 -2.94 -3.49
CA LEU A 36 5.99 -2.00 -3.96
C LEU A 36 6.19 -1.65 -5.44
N GLU A 37 7.42 -1.42 -5.90
CA GLU A 37 7.72 -1.14 -7.31
C GLU A 37 7.22 -2.27 -8.22
N LYS A 38 7.48 -3.52 -7.83
CA LYS A 38 7.05 -4.70 -8.58
C LYS A 38 5.53 -4.89 -8.54
N VAL A 39 4.90 -4.71 -7.38
CA VAL A 39 3.45 -4.83 -7.24
C VAL A 39 2.74 -3.75 -8.05
N CYS A 40 3.12 -2.48 -7.91
CA CYS A 40 2.56 -1.38 -8.70
C CYS A 40 2.79 -1.61 -10.19
N GLY A 41 3.98 -2.04 -10.60
CA GLY A 41 4.29 -2.34 -12.00
C GLY A 41 3.46 -3.49 -12.58
N TYR A 42 3.18 -4.53 -11.79
CA TYR A 42 2.40 -5.69 -12.22
C TYR A 42 0.89 -5.42 -12.25
N THR A 43 0.38 -4.71 -11.24
CA THR A 43 -1.06 -4.43 -11.07
C THR A 43 -1.54 -3.22 -11.87
N GLY A 44 -0.62 -2.32 -12.24
CA GLY A 44 -0.94 -1.00 -12.77
C GLY A 44 -1.42 -0.02 -11.71
N TRP A 45 -1.32 -0.33 -10.41
CA TRP A 45 -1.68 0.60 -9.35
C TRP A 45 -0.77 1.83 -9.36
N GLU A 46 -1.41 3.01 -9.37
CA GLU A 46 -0.74 4.30 -9.51
C GLU A 46 0.04 4.74 -8.27
N VAL A 47 -0.27 4.19 -7.09
CA VAL A 47 0.36 4.54 -5.83
C VAL A 47 0.44 3.34 -4.89
N GLY A 48 1.55 3.24 -4.16
CA GLY A 48 1.80 2.21 -3.15
C GLY A 48 2.57 2.79 -1.97
N HIS A 49 2.19 2.38 -0.77
CA HIS A 49 2.82 2.78 0.48
C HIS A 49 2.73 1.63 1.48
N PHE A 50 3.68 1.55 2.41
CA PHE A 50 3.62 0.57 3.49
C PHE A 50 3.81 1.23 4.86
N PHE A 51 3.12 0.66 5.86
CA PHE A 51 3.22 1.04 7.25
C PHE A 51 4.09 0.05 8.00
N MET A 52 4.72 0.50 9.09
CA MET A 52 5.46 -0.34 10.04
C MET A 52 4.82 -0.26 11.42
N LEU A 53 5.05 -1.27 12.25
CA LEU A 53 4.67 -1.19 13.65
C LEU A 53 5.71 -0.39 14.44
N ASP A 54 5.22 0.51 15.27
CA ASP A 54 6.03 1.16 16.29
C ASP A 54 6.08 0.33 17.59
N LYS A 55 6.74 0.86 18.63
CA LYS A 55 6.87 0.18 19.93
C LYS A 55 5.56 0.09 20.73
N SER A 56 4.50 0.74 20.25
CA SER A 56 3.18 0.79 20.88
C SER A 56 2.12 -0.02 20.11
N ASP A 57 2.57 -0.85 19.17
CA ASP A 57 1.74 -1.64 18.25
C ASP A 57 0.80 -0.78 17.38
N ALA A 58 1.19 0.47 17.11
CA ALA A 58 0.51 1.33 16.14
C ALA A 58 1.21 1.24 14.78
N LEU A 59 0.42 1.23 13.70
CA LEU A 59 0.92 1.40 12.34
C LEU A 59 1.35 2.86 12.14
N VAL A 60 2.62 3.07 11.82
CA VAL A 60 3.22 4.36 11.48
C VAL A 60 3.76 4.33 10.05
N THR A 61 3.86 5.50 9.41
CA THR A 61 4.43 5.60 8.06
C THR A 61 5.88 5.10 8.03
N SER A 62 6.24 4.41 6.96
CA SER A 62 7.64 4.06 6.64
C SER A 62 8.42 5.17 5.93
N GLY A 63 7.73 6.19 5.42
CA GLY A 63 8.28 7.18 4.49
C GLY A 63 8.55 6.65 3.07
N VAL A 64 8.24 5.37 2.78
CA VAL A 64 8.47 4.78 1.46
C VAL A 64 7.20 4.83 0.62
N TRP A 65 7.28 5.52 -0.50
CA TRP A 65 6.19 5.67 -1.46
C TRP A 65 6.66 5.32 -2.86
N ILE A 66 5.79 4.64 -3.60
CA ILE A 66 5.85 4.47 -5.06
C ILE A 66 4.64 5.19 -5.62
N ALA A 67 4.84 6.04 -6.62
CA ALA A 67 3.75 6.72 -7.29
C ALA A 67 4.10 6.97 -8.77
N SER A 68 3.13 6.77 -9.66
CA SER A 68 3.26 7.08 -11.09
C SER A 68 3.35 8.59 -11.35
N ASP A 69 2.68 9.40 -10.53
CA ASP A 69 2.71 10.86 -10.55
C ASP A 69 2.86 11.42 -9.13
N LEU A 70 4.10 11.70 -8.73
CA LEU A 70 4.40 12.23 -7.39
C LEU A 70 3.71 13.57 -7.10
N LYS A 71 3.42 14.40 -8.12
CA LYS A 71 2.75 15.70 -7.89
C LYS A 71 1.27 15.50 -7.59
N ARG A 72 0.62 14.60 -8.33
CA ARG A 72 -0.79 14.23 -8.08
C ARG A 72 -0.98 13.66 -6.68
N PHE A 73 -0.04 12.82 -6.23
CA PHE A 73 -0.15 12.13 -4.94
C PHE A 73 0.49 12.87 -3.75
N GLU A 74 1.19 13.98 -3.97
CA GLU A 74 1.82 14.77 -2.89
C GLU A 74 0.86 15.11 -1.74
N PRO A 75 -0.42 15.51 -1.98
CA PRO A 75 -1.36 15.78 -0.90
C PRO A 75 -1.66 14.54 -0.03
N LEU A 76 -1.79 13.37 -0.67
CA LEU A 76 -2.00 12.09 0.03
C LEU A 76 -0.78 11.72 0.88
N VAL A 77 0.43 11.90 0.33
CA VAL A 77 1.68 11.67 1.05
C VAL A 77 1.72 12.55 2.29
N LYS A 78 1.57 13.87 2.13
CA LYS A 78 1.62 14.84 3.24
C LYS A 78 0.65 14.51 4.37
N VAL A 79 -0.59 14.19 4.04
CA VAL A 79 -1.62 13.84 5.03
C VAL A 79 -1.26 12.51 5.72
N THR A 80 -0.87 11.49 4.96
CA THR A 80 -0.59 10.14 5.49
C THR A 80 0.68 10.09 6.33
N GLU A 81 1.72 10.88 6.01
CA GLU A 81 2.98 10.93 6.77
C GLU A 81 2.78 11.38 8.22
N SER A 82 1.71 12.10 8.52
CA SER A 82 1.37 12.55 9.88
C SER A 82 0.47 11.59 10.65
N MET A 83 0.07 10.46 10.05
CA MET A 83 -0.92 9.55 10.61
C MET A 83 -0.27 8.34 11.31
N ALA A 84 -0.97 7.88 12.33
CA ALA A 84 -0.78 6.57 12.94
C ALA A 84 -2.13 5.88 13.09
N PHE A 85 -2.16 4.55 13.05
CA PHE A 85 -3.39 3.75 13.19
C PHE A 85 -3.18 2.65 14.22
N ARG A 86 -3.99 2.62 15.28
CA ARG A 86 -4.07 1.47 16.19
C ARG A 86 -4.87 0.32 15.55
N PRO A 87 -4.79 -0.91 16.09
CA PRO A 87 -5.70 -1.99 15.69
C PRO A 87 -7.16 -1.53 15.65
N GLY A 88 -7.86 -1.83 14.56
CA GLY A 88 -9.26 -1.46 14.33
C GLY A 88 -9.50 -0.02 13.85
N GLU A 89 -8.51 0.88 13.87
CA GLU A 89 -8.69 2.28 13.48
C GLU A 89 -8.59 2.50 11.96
N GLY A 90 -9.65 3.07 11.38
CA GLY A 90 -9.75 3.28 9.94
C GLY A 90 -9.56 1.98 9.15
N LEU A 91 -9.27 2.10 7.85
CA LEU A 91 -9.08 0.93 7.00
C LEU A 91 -7.77 0.18 7.34
N ASN A 92 -6.71 0.93 7.63
CA ASN A 92 -5.38 0.37 7.85
C ASN A 92 -5.32 -0.43 9.16
N GLY A 93 -5.88 0.13 10.24
CA GLY A 93 -5.97 -0.54 11.53
C GLY A 93 -6.89 -1.75 11.50
N GLN A 94 -7.99 -1.71 10.74
CA GLN A 94 -8.85 -2.88 10.52
C GLN A 94 -8.12 -3.99 9.77
N ALA A 95 -7.37 -3.67 8.71
CA ALA A 95 -6.59 -4.66 7.98
C ALA A 95 -5.53 -5.30 8.88
N PHE A 96 -4.88 -4.49 9.73
CA PHE A 96 -3.91 -4.97 10.71
C PHE A 96 -4.55 -5.89 11.76
N GLU A 97 -5.68 -5.50 12.33
CA GLU A 97 -6.39 -6.30 13.35
C GLU A 97 -6.87 -7.65 12.78
N ARG A 98 -7.36 -7.66 11.54
CA ARG A 98 -7.93 -8.87 10.91
C ARG A 98 -6.87 -9.79 10.30
N GLY A 99 -5.72 -9.26 9.91
CA GLY A 99 -4.69 -10.02 9.19
C GLY A 99 -5.13 -10.44 7.78
N GLU A 100 -6.08 -9.73 7.17
CA GLU A 100 -6.64 -10.04 5.86
C GLU A 100 -6.65 -8.80 4.95
N PRO A 101 -6.56 -8.95 3.62
CA PRO A 101 -6.67 -7.83 2.70
C PRO A 101 -8.08 -7.22 2.73
N LEU A 102 -8.15 -5.89 2.82
CA LEU A 102 -9.40 -5.14 2.78
C LEU A 102 -9.45 -4.24 1.55
N TRP A 103 -10.59 -4.26 0.86
CA TRP A 103 -10.91 -3.35 -0.24
C TRP A 103 -11.96 -2.37 0.22
N PHE A 104 -11.80 -1.11 -0.16
CA PHE A 104 -12.67 -0.04 0.29
C PHE A 104 -12.87 0.98 -0.81
N VAL A 105 -14.09 1.03 -1.33
CA VAL A 105 -14.51 2.11 -2.22
C VAL A 105 -14.73 3.36 -1.37
N THR A 106 -14.08 4.46 -1.74
CA THR A 106 -14.08 5.72 -0.98
C THR A 106 -15.48 6.16 -0.57
N ALA A 107 -15.76 6.19 0.74
CA ALA A 107 -17.07 6.52 1.31
C ALA A 107 -17.29 8.03 1.56
N GLY A 108 -16.83 8.89 0.66
CA GLY A 108 -16.92 10.35 0.85
C GLY A 108 -16.16 10.83 2.09
N ASP A 109 -16.74 11.77 2.86
CA ASP A 109 -16.11 12.39 4.03
C ASP A 109 -16.46 11.68 5.35
N ASP A 110 -16.44 10.34 5.38
CA ASP A 110 -16.69 9.57 6.61
C ASP A 110 -15.52 9.74 7.59
N PRO A 111 -15.74 10.35 8.77
CA PRO A 111 -14.66 10.64 9.73
C PRO A 111 -13.98 9.38 10.30
N ARG A 112 -14.60 8.19 10.15
CA ARG A 112 -13.98 6.92 10.54
C ARG A 112 -12.83 6.51 9.63
N TYR A 113 -12.73 7.11 8.43
CA TYR A 113 -11.70 6.83 7.45
C TYR A 113 -10.90 8.10 7.15
N PRO A 114 -9.83 8.38 7.93
CA PRO A 114 -9.11 9.66 7.90
C PRO A 114 -8.51 10.05 6.53
N ARG A 115 -8.35 9.06 5.63
CA ARG A 115 -7.82 9.28 4.27
C ARG A 115 -8.90 9.47 3.21
N SER A 116 -10.19 9.22 3.50
CA SER A 116 -11.21 9.18 2.45
C SER A 116 -11.40 10.51 1.74
N LYS A 117 -11.41 11.63 2.47
CA LYS A 117 -11.50 12.97 1.87
C LYS A 117 -10.39 13.23 0.84
N ILE A 118 -9.14 13.00 1.22
CA ILE A 118 -8.00 13.26 0.33
C ILE A 118 -7.97 12.30 -0.86
N LEU A 119 -8.40 11.04 -0.68
CA LEU A 119 -8.54 10.07 -1.78
C LEU A 119 -9.60 10.53 -2.79
N THR A 120 -10.74 11.05 -2.34
CA THR A 120 -11.75 11.64 -3.23
C THR A 120 -11.20 12.86 -3.98
N GLU A 121 -10.51 13.78 -3.28
CA GLU A 121 -9.97 15.02 -3.87
C GLU A 121 -8.95 14.75 -4.99
N ILE A 122 -8.13 13.69 -4.86
CA ILE A 122 -7.15 13.29 -5.89
C ILE A 122 -7.73 12.33 -6.95
N GLY A 123 -9.03 12.03 -6.86
CA GLY A 123 -9.75 11.18 -7.80
C GLY A 123 -9.43 9.70 -7.70
N LEU A 124 -9.00 9.20 -6.53
CA LEU A 124 -8.75 7.79 -6.29
C LEU A 124 -10.02 7.15 -5.70
N ASN A 125 -10.75 6.45 -6.57
CA ASN A 125 -12.03 5.80 -6.29
C ASN A 125 -11.90 4.30 -6.64
N THR A 126 -11.07 3.56 -5.90
CA THR A 126 -10.84 2.13 -6.12
C THR A 126 -11.51 1.30 -5.04
#